data_AF-A0A1G2PJF7-F1
#
_entry.id   AF-A0A1G2PJF7-F1
#
_cell.length_a   1.000
_cell.length_b   1.000
_cell.length_c   1.000
_cell.angle_alpha   90.00
_cell.angle_beta   90.00
_cell.angle_gamma   90.00
#
_symmetry.space_group_name_H-M   'P 1'
#
loop_
_entity.id
_entity.type
_entity.pdbx_description
1 polymer ?
#
loop_
_entity_poly.entity_id
_entity_poly.type
_entity_poly.pdbx_seq_one_letter_code
_entity_poly.pdbx_strand_id
1 'polypeptide(L)' 'MVCGKDAFEKRVKSAETFKTISALFEKHDIKDLNPFADSREDMEKMYFSFPGYREKIRRYGLIAFEFK' A
#
# COMPACT_ATOMS: atom_id res chain seq x y z
N MET A 1 9.04 2.85 25.84
CA MET A 1 9.83 2.93 24.60
C MET A 1 8.84 3.24 23.47
N VAL A 2 8.86 4.45 22.92
CA VAL A 2 8.08 4.79 21.73
C VAL A 2 8.99 4.61 20.52
N CYS A 3 8.60 3.79 19.55
CA CYS A 3 9.21 3.82 18.23
C CYS A 3 8.90 5.19 17.58
N GLY A 4 9.91 5.86 17.01
CA GLY A 4 9.73 7.03 16.14
C GLY A 4 9.79 8.41 16.81
N LYS A 5 11.00 8.91 17.07
CA LYS A 5 11.23 10.36 17.22
C LYS A 5 11.43 11.06 15.87
N ASP A 6 11.81 10.28 14.86
CA ASP A 6 12.02 10.77 13.52
C ASP A 6 10.69 10.92 12.79
N ALA A 7 10.52 12.04 12.11
CA ALA A 7 9.37 12.35 11.28
C ALA A 7 9.85 12.81 9.91
N PHE A 8 9.01 12.61 8.89
CA PHE A 8 9.26 13.10 7.55
C PHE A 8 7.99 13.71 6.97
N GLU A 9 8.15 14.67 6.07
CA GLU A 9 7.06 15.30 5.32
C GLU A 9 7.26 15.07 3.82
N LYS A 10 6.17 14.82 3.10
CA LYS A 10 6.15 14.67 1.64
C LYS A 10 4.95 15.41 1.05
N ARG A 11 5.12 15.93 -0.16
CA ARG A 11 4.03 16.53 -0.94
C ARG A 11 3.38 15.47 -1.80
N VAL A 12 2.07 15.26 -1.60
CA VAL A 12 1.25 14.42 -2.48
C VAL A 12 1.17 15.09 -3.85
N LYS A 13 1.60 14.37 -4.89
CA LYS A 13 1.48 14.77 -6.29
C LYS A 13 0.15 14.31 -6.87
N SER A 14 -0.26 13.08 -6.56
CA SER A 14 -1.52 12.49 -7.03
C SER A 14 -2.06 11.48 -6.01
N ALA A 15 -3.36 11.21 -6.09
CA ALA A 15 -4.05 10.21 -5.28
C ALA A 15 -5.05 9.44 -6.15
N GLU A 16 -5.09 8.12 -6.00
CA GLU A 16 -5.98 7.25 -6.77
C GLU A 16 -6.53 6.12 -5.92
N THR A 17 -7.78 5.75 -6.18
CA THR A 17 -8.47 4.66 -5.47
C THR A 17 -8.56 3.40 -6.31
N PHE A 18 -8.32 2.25 -5.69
CA PHE A 18 -8.38 0.93 -6.32
C PHE A 18 -9.37 0.04 -5.59
N LYS A 19 -10.18 -0.73 -6.32
CA LYS A 19 -11.14 -1.66 -5.69
C LYS A 19 -10.47 -2.90 -5.09
N THR A 20 -9.33 -3.32 -5.64
CA THR A 20 -8.63 -4.55 -5.24
C THR A 20 -7.12 -4.33 -5.23
N ILE A 21 -6.41 -5.20 -4.53
CA ILE A 21 -4.94 -5.23 -4.51
C ILE A 21 -4.40 -5.53 -5.92
N SER A 22 -5.04 -6.46 -6.65
CA SER A 22 -4.62 -6.80 -8.02
C SER A 22 -4.68 -5.59 -8.95
N ALA A 23 -5.73 -4.78 -8.89
CA ALA A 23 -5.86 -3.57 -9.72
C ALA A 23 -4.75 -2.54 -9.41
N LEU A 24 -4.32 -2.45 -8.15
CA LEU A 24 -3.17 -1.63 -7.76
C LEU A 24 -1.88 -2.17 -8.41
N PHE A 25 -1.66 -3.48 -8.41
CA PHE A 25 -0.46 -4.11 -8.99
C PHE A 25 -0.44 -4.13 -10.52
N GLU A 26 -1.59 -4.02 -11.17
CA GLU A 26 -1.65 -3.87 -12.63
C GLU A 26 -1.16 -2.50 -13.09
N LYS A 27 -1.39 -1.47 -12.28
CA LYS A 27 -1.02 -0.09 -12.61
C LYS A 27 0.38 0.30 -12.13
N HIS A 28 0.82 -0.24 -10.99
CA HIS A 28 2.06 0.13 -10.34
C HIS A 28 3.01 -1.06 -10.24
N ASP A 29 4.31 -0.81 -10.43
CA ASP A 29 5.32 -1.80 -10.09
C ASP A 29 5.31 -2.04 -8.57
N ILE A 30 5.46 -3.30 -8.17
CA ILE A 30 5.44 -3.66 -6.74
C ILE A 30 6.60 -3.02 -5.98
N LYS A 31 7.73 -2.72 -6.64
CA LYS A 31 8.89 -2.06 -6.03
C LYS A 31 8.64 -0.59 -5.72
N ASP A 32 7.76 0.08 -6.47
CA ASP A 32 7.36 1.47 -6.17
C ASP A 32 6.46 1.54 -4.93
N LEU A 33 5.69 0.47 -4.66
CA LEU A 33 4.79 0.37 -3.52
C LEU A 33 5.49 -0.14 -2.25
N ASN A 34 6.38 -1.12 -2.42
CA ASN A 34 7.24 -1.64 -1.37
C ASN A 34 8.60 -2.05 -1.98
N PRO A 35 9.68 -1.30 -1.73
CA PRO A 35 10.99 -1.58 -2.33
C PRO A 35 11.55 -2.96 -1.94
N PHE A 36 11.09 -3.53 -0.83
CA PHE A 36 11.51 -4.83 -0.32
C PHE A 36 10.59 -5.98 -0.74
N ALA A 37 9.54 -5.74 -1.54
CA ALA A 37 8.66 -6.82 -1.99
C ALA A 37 9.35 -7.70 -3.04
N ASP A 38 9.33 -9.03 -2.86
CA ASP A 38 9.91 -9.99 -3.81
C ASP A 38 8.92 -10.43 -4.89
N SER A 39 7.62 -10.42 -4.57
CA SER A 39 6.56 -10.85 -5.47
C SER A 39 5.22 -10.17 -5.16
N ARG A 40 4.30 -10.20 -6.14
CA ARG A 40 2.91 -9.76 -5.95
C ARG A 40 2.20 -10.59 -4.88
N GLU A 41 2.45 -11.90 -4.83
CA GLU A 41 1.82 -12.80 -3.86
C GLU A 41 2.27 -12.51 -2.43
N ASP A 42 3.55 -12.22 -2.21
CA ASP A 42 4.06 -11.89 -0.88
C ASP A 42 3.54 -10.54 -0.41
N MET A 43 3.40 -9.60 -1.34
CA MET A 43 2.81 -8.29 -1.05
C MET A 43 1.32 -8.40 -0.73
N GLU A 44 0.57 -9.26 -1.42
CA GLU A 44 -0.84 -9.56 -1.09
C GLU A 44 -0.97 -10.22 0.28
N LYS A 45 -0.13 -11.23 0.58
CA LYS A 45 -0.06 -11.86 1.92
C LYS A 45 0.26 -10.82 3.00
N MET A 46 1.18 -9.91 2.73
CA MET A 46 1.53 -8.80 3.63
C MET A 46 0.30 -7.96 3.94
N TYR A 47 -0.46 -7.50 2.93
CA TYR A 47 -1.71 -6.75 3.17
C TYR A 47 -2.71 -7.54 4.02
N PHE A 48 -2.88 -8.84 3.77
CA PHE A 48 -3.82 -9.67 4.54
C PHE A 48 -3.32 -10.11 5.91
N SER A 49 -2.02 -9.96 6.21
CA SER A 49 -1.45 -10.26 7.53
C SER A 49 -1.89 -9.27 8.61
N PHE A 50 -2.29 -8.06 8.21
CA PHE A 50 -2.76 -7.05 9.15
C PHE A 50 -4.22 -7.32 9.56
N PRO A 51 -4.53 -7.23 10.87
CA PRO A 51 -5.86 -7.51 11.38
C PRO A 51 -6.97 -6.69 10.70
N GLY A 52 -7.93 -7.40 10.10
CA GLY A 52 -9.12 -6.83 9.47
C GLY A 52 -8.90 -6.12 8.14
N TYR A 53 -7.69 -6.14 7.56
CA TYR A 53 -7.47 -5.49 6.25
C TYR A 53 -8.17 -6.22 5.11
N ARG A 54 -8.28 -7.54 5.15
CA ARG A 54 -9.00 -8.29 4.11
C ARG A 54 -10.43 -7.76 3.95
N GLU A 55 -11.14 -7.58 5.06
CA GLU A 55 -12.51 -7.09 5.10
C GLU A 55 -12.60 -5.61 4.75
N LYS A 56 -11.67 -4.78 5.24
CA LYS A 56 -11.62 -3.35 4.93
C LYS A 56 -11.34 -3.10 3.44
N ILE A 57 -10.38 -3.80 2.85
CA ILE A 57 -10.05 -3.70 1.43
C ILE A 57 -11.25 -4.14 0.60
N ARG A 58 -11.93 -5.24 0.96
CA ARG A 58 -13.16 -5.64 0.26
C ARG A 58 -14.26 -4.59 0.33
N ARG A 59 -14.39 -3.89 1.46
CA ARG A 59 -15.45 -2.89 1.68
C ARG A 59 -15.15 -1.52 1.07
N TYR A 60 -13.89 -1.09 1.10
CA TYR A 60 -13.49 0.29 0.82
C TYR A 60 -12.46 0.42 -0.31
N GLY A 61 -11.80 -0.67 -0.71
CA GLY A 61 -10.67 -0.63 -1.62
C GLY A 61 -9.39 -0.14 -0.96
N LEU A 62 -8.50 0.43 -1.77
CA LEU A 62 -7.22 1.01 -1.39
C LEU A 62 -7.09 2.42 -1.96
N ILE A 63 -6.23 3.22 -1.36
CA ILE A 63 -5.77 4.50 -1.89
C ILE A 63 -4.25 4.45 -2.07
N ALA A 64 -3.77 4.84 -3.24
CA ALA A 64 -2.35 5.04 -3.50
C ALA A 64 -2.06 6.54 -3.57
N PHE A 65 -0.98 6.95 -2.91
CA PHE A 65 -0.47 8.31 -2.99
C PHE A 65 0.86 8.30 -3.72
N GLU A 66 0.96 9.09 -4.77
CA GLU A 66 2.23 9.39 -5.42
C GLU A 66 2.82 10.65 -4.78
N PHE A 67 4.06 10.57 -4.32
CA PHE A 67 4.76 11.70 -3.70
C PHE A 67 5.81 12.27 -4.67
N LYS A 68 6.08 13.57 -4.57
CA LYS A 68 7.18 14.24 -5.30
C LYS A 68 8.51 14.13 -4.56
#